data_AF-A0A6J2YKI5-F1
#
_entry.id   AF-A0A6J2YKI5-F1
#
_cell.length_a   1.000
_cell.length_b   1.000
_cell.length_c   1.000
_cell.angle_alpha   90.00
_cell.angle_beta   90.00
_cell.angle_gamma   90.00
#
_symmetry.space_group_name_H-M   'P 1'
#
loop_
_entity.id
_entity.type
_entity.pdbx_description
1 polymer ?
#
loop_
_entity_poly.entity_id
_entity_poly.type
_entity_poly.pdbx_seq_one_letter_code
_entity_poly.pdbx_strand_id
1 'polypeptide(L)'
;MAEHTDLRHIMGVGIAITRGSAASLSFCYSILLLTMCRNFITKLKEFSIHQYIPLDANIQFHKIAACTGLFFSLLHTVGHIVNFYHVSTQPIENLKCLTNEIRFNSDYKPGISFWLFQTITGITGVLLFIIMCIIVVFAHPTIRKKAYKFFWFTHSLYVLLYALCLIHGLARLTGPPRFWMFFIGPGIIFTLDKVVSLRTRYIPLDVFETDLLPSDVIKIKFYRPPNLKYLSGQWVRLTCTAFKDREFHSFTLTSAPHENFLSCHIKAQEPHLEELLVKKRITEEQGKFSVDLKV
;
A
#
# COMPACT_ATOMS: atom_id res chain seq x y z
N MET A 1 -3.98 15.21 -31.43
CA MET A 1 -4.85 14.03 -31.17
C MET A 1 -6.04 14.31 -30.22
N ALA A 2 -6.17 15.50 -29.59
CA ALA A 2 -7.33 15.86 -28.78
C ALA A 2 -8.38 16.72 -29.53
N GLU A 3 -8.00 17.34 -30.65
CA GLU A 3 -8.88 18.21 -31.44
C GLU A 3 -9.86 17.44 -32.35
N HIS A 4 -9.49 16.24 -32.83
CA HIS A 4 -10.36 15.48 -33.75
C HIS A 4 -11.58 14.82 -33.07
N THR A 5 -11.72 14.88 -31.75
CA THR A 5 -12.83 14.22 -31.01
C THR A 5 -13.74 15.19 -30.27
N ASP A 6 -13.51 16.50 -30.41
CA ASP A 6 -14.27 17.60 -29.78
C ASP A 6 -14.64 17.42 -28.28
N LEU A 7 -13.90 16.56 -27.59
CA LEU A 7 -14.12 16.16 -26.20
C LEU A 7 -14.09 17.35 -25.24
N ARG A 8 -13.31 18.38 -25.58
CA ARG A 8 -13.21 19.62 -24.80
C ARG A 8 -14.47 20.48 -24.90
N HIS A 9 -15.13 20.49 -26.05
CA HIS A 9 -16.41 21.19 -26.22
C HIS A 9 -17.56 20.47 -25.48
N ILE A 10 -17.52 19.12 -25.47
CA ILE A 10 -18.56 18.30 -24.82
C ILE A 10 -18.40 18.25 -23.28
N MET A 11 -17.19 18.06 -22.77
CA MET A 11 -16.93 17.83 -21.33
C MET A 11 -16.40 19.07 -20.60
N GLY A 12 -15.94 20.10 -21.32
CA GLY A 12 -15.41 21.33 -20.74
C GLY A 12 -14.03 21.16 -20.09
N VAL A 13 -13.68 22.06 -19.16
CA VAL A 13 -12.38 22.09 -18.46
C VAL A 13 -12.14 20.84 -17.60
N GLY A 14 -13.22 20.20 -17.14
CA GLY A 14 -13.14 19.02 -16.29
C GLY A 14 -12.40 17.84 -16.93
N ILE A 15 -12.33 17.75 -18.27
CA ILE A 15 -11.59 16.67 -18.94
C ILE A 15 -10.07 16.78 -18.77
N ALA A 16 -9.52 17.99 -18.76
CA ALA A 16 -8.09 18.18 -18.55
C ALA A 16 -7.71 17.76 -17.12
N ILE A 17 -8.55 18.15 -16.15
CA ILE A 17 -8.41 17.81 -14.74
C ILE A 17 -8.53 16.30 -14.52
N THR A 18 -9.55 15.64 -15.09
CA THR A 18 -9.75 14.19 -14.89
C THR A 18 -8.66 13.37 -15.55
N ARG A 19 -8.21 13.73 -16.75
CA ARG A 19 -7.13 13.01 -17.44
C ARG A 19 -5.78 13.20 -16.76
N GLY A 20 -5.47 14.42 -16.32
CA GLY A 20 -4.26 14.71 -15.54
C GLY A 20 -4.23 13.95 -14.23
N SER A 21 -5.32 14.03 -13.45
CA SER A 21 -5.45 13.30 -12.19
C SER A 21 -5.44 11.78 -12.37
N ALA A 22 -6.05 11.23 -13.42
CA ALA A 22 -6.01 9.80 -13.72
C ALA A 22 -4.57 9.30 -14.02
N ALA A 23 -3.77 10.09 -14.73
CA ALA A 23 -2.37 9.76 -14.99
C ALA A 23 -1.54 9.79 -13.69
N SER A 24 -1.73 10.83 -12.87
CA SER A 24 -1.08 10.94 -11.55
C SER A 24 -1.47 9.78 -10.63
N LEU A 25 -2.75 9.39 -10.60
CA LEU A 25 -3.24 8.24 -9.84
C LEU A 25 -2.62 6.93 -10.30
N SER A 26 -2.57 6.72 -11.63
CA SER A 26 -1.95 5.52 -12.21
C SER A 26 -0.51 5.38 -11.74
N PHE A 27 0.26 6.47 -11.76
CA PHE A 27 1.63 6.49 -11.27
C PHE A 27 1.74 6.30 -9.75
N CYS A 28 0.91 6.98 -8.96
CA CYS A 28 0.93 6.86 -7.50
C CYS A 28 0.63 5.42 -7.06
N TYR A 29 -0.40 4.79 -7.63
CA TYR A 29 -0.77 3.43 -7.31
C TYR A 29 0.28 2.41 -7.75
N SER A 30 1.05 2.67 -8.81
CA SER A 30 2.23 1.86 -9.14
C SER A 30 3.30 1.93 -8.05
N ILE A 31 3.60 3.13 -7.56
CA ILE A 31 4.61 3.33 -6.51
C ILE A 31 4.18 2.71 -5.17
N LEU A 32 2.89 2.76 -4.83
CA LEU A 32 2.37 2.18 -3.58
C LEU A 32 2.69 0.69 -3.45
N LEU A 33 2.67 -0.07 -4.55
CA LEU A 33 3.09 -1.48 -4.53
C LEU A 33 4.59 -1.61 -4.31
N LEU A 34 5.39 -0.88 -5.09
CA LEU A 34 6.86 -0.96 -5.04
C LEU A 34 7.42 -0.62 -3.66
N THR A 35 6.85 0.37 -2.99
CA THR A 35 7.25 0.77 -1.62
C THR A 35 7.02 -0.31 -0.57
N MET A 36 6.19 -1.32 -0.87
CA MET A 36 5.88 -2.43 0.03
C MET A 36 6.52 -3.76 -0.40
N CYS A 37 7.37 -3.76 -1.44
CA CYS A 37 8.17 -4.89 -1.88
C CYS A 37 9.43 -5.01 -1.00
N ARG A 38 9.28 -5.55 0.21
CA ARG A 38 10.34 -5.50 1.23
C ARG A 38 11.58 -6.30 0.84
N ASN A 39 11.44 -7.44 0.18
CA ASN A 39 12.58 -8.27 -0.22
C ASN A 39 13.33 -7.62 -1.38
N PHE A 40 12.58 -7.08 -2.34
CA PHE A 40 13.15 -6.30 -3.45
C PHE A 40 13.92 -5.08 -2.94
N ILE A 41 13.33 -4.31 -2.02
CA ILE A 41 13.99 -3.16 -1.40
C ILE A 41 15.25 -3.58 -0.63
N THR A 42 15.20 -4.67 0.14
CA THR A 42 16.39 -5.20 0.83
C THR A 42 17.50 -5.52 -0.18
N LYS A 43 17.16 -6.17 -1.30
CA LYS A 43 18.14 -6.50 -2.33
C LYS A 43 18.71 -5.25 -3.01
N LEU A 44 17.87 -4.23 -3.25
CA LEU A 44 18.31 -2.95 -3.81
C LEU A 44 19.33 -2.22 -2.92
N LYS A 45 19.28 -2.42 -1.61
CA LYS A 45 20.24 -1.80 -0.67
C LYS A 45 21.66 -2.37 -0.79
N GLU A 46 21.83 -3.54 -1.40
CA GLU A 46 23.17 -4.08 -1.67
C GLU A 46 23.88 -3.33 -2.81
N PHE A 47 23.15 -2.55 -3.60
CA PHE A 47 23.71 -1.75 -4.70
C PHE A 47 23.98 -0.32 -4.25
N SER A 48 24.90 0.37 -4.94
CA SER A 48 25.28 1.76 -4.64
C SER A 48 24.13 2.78 -4.76
N ILE A 49 22.97 2.38 -5.31
CA ILE A 49 21.77 3.24 -5.41
C ILE A 49 21.27 3.72 -4.05
N HIS A 50 21.48 2.96 -2.98
CA HIS A 50 21.08 3.34 -1.61
C HIS A 50 21.78 4.60 -1.11
N GLN A 51 22.95 4.94 -1.65
CA GLN A 51 23.66 6.18 -1.33
C GLN A 51 22.91 7.43 -1.81
N TYR A 52 22.06 7.29 -2.84
CA TYR A 52 21.30 8.40 -3.44
C TYR A 52 19.83 8.38 -3.03
N ILE A 53 19.26 7.19 -2.80
CA ILE A 53 17.85 7.00 -2.49
C ILE A 53 17.71 6.38 -1.09
N PRO A 54 17.01 7.05 -0.14
CA PRO A 54 16.83 6.55 1.22
C PRO A 54 15.81 5.39 1.25
N LEU A 55 16.23 4.19 0.83
CA LEU A 55 15.37 3.00 0.73
C LEU A 55 14.82 2.53 2.09
N ASP A 56 15.43 2.96 3.21
CA ASP A 56 14.93 2.73 4.56
C ASP A 56 13.63 3.50 4.86
N ALA A 57 13.41 4.63 4.19
CA ALA A 57 12.22 5.45 4.36
C ALA A 57 11.02 4.97 3.52
N ASN A 58 11.03 3.74 3.00
CA ASN A 58 9.99 3.23 2.10
C ASN A 58 8.56 3.31 2.69
N ILE A 59 8.38 3.06 3.99
CA ILE A 59 7.07 3.16 4.65
C ILE A 59 6.62 4.62 4.74
N GLN A 60 7.53 5.56 4.98
CA GLN A 60 7.18 6.99 4.98
C GLN A 60 6.85 7.46 3.58
N PHE A 61 7.63 7.04 2.57
CA PHE A 61 7.34 7.35 1.18
C PHE A 61 6.02 6.73 0.70
N HIS A 62 5.66 5.53 1.17
CA HIS A 62 4.35 4.94 0.92
C HIS A 62 3.21 5.83 1.44
N LYS A 63 3.33 6.39 2.65
CA LYS A 63 2.33 7.32 3.20
C LYS A 63 2.24 8.61 2.37
N ILE A 64 3.37 9.17 1.96
CA ILE A 64 3.41 10.36 1.09
C ILE A 64 2.71 10.06 -0.24
N ALA A 65 3.06 8.95 -0.89
CA ALA A 65 2.42 8.52 -2.13
C ALA A 65 0.91 8.27 -1.95
N ALA A 66 0.49 7.74 -0.81
CA ALA A 66 -0.92 7.52 -0.49
C ALA A 66 -1.68 8.84 -0.31
N CYS A 67 -1.08 9.83 0.37
CA CYS A 67 -1.66 11.17 0.51
C CYS A 67 -1.76 11.89 -0.85
N THR A 68 -0.73 11.79 -1.68
CA THR A 68 -0.75 12.32 -3.06
C THR A 68 -1.83 11.62 -3.90
N GLY A 69 -1.95 10.30 -3.78
CA GLY A 69 -3.00 9.51 -4.40
C GLY A 69 -4.39 9.97 -3.96
N LEU A 70 -4.62 10.17 -2.66
CA LEU A 70 -5.89 10.68 -2.12
C LEU A 70 -6.26 12.06 -2.70
N PHE A 71 -5.29 12.98 -2.75
CA PHE A 71 -5.50 14.31 -3.33
C PHE A 71 -5.95 14.22 -4.80
N PHE A 72 -5.23 13.44 -5.62
CA PHE A 72 -5.61 13.27 -7.02
C PHE A 72 -6.91 12.48 -7.19
N SER A 73 -7.27 11.56 -6.29
CA SER A 73 -8.57 10.87 -6.29
C SER A 73 -9.73 11.82 -6.05
N LEU A 74 -9.58 12.76 -5.12
CA LEU A 74 -10.58 13.81 -4.90
C LEU A 74 -10.72 14.69 -6.14
N LEU A 75 -9.61 15.16 -6.69
CA LEU A 75 -9.60 15.99 -7.89
C LEU A 75 -10.20 15.26 -9.11
N HIS A 76 -9.90 13.97 -9.27
CA HIS A 76 -10.46 13.11 -10.31
C HIS A 76 -11.97 12.95 -10.16
N THR A 77 -12.44 12.68 -8.94
CA THR A 77 -13.86 12.51 -8.63
C THR A 77 -14.66 13.79 -8.89
N VAL A 78 -14.17 14.93 -8.38
CA VAL A 78 -14.81 16.25 -8.61
C VAL A 78 -14.82 16.59 -10.10
N GLY A 79 -13.70 16.36 -10.80
CA GLY A 79 -13.63 16.56 -12.24
C GLY A 79 -14.65 15.71 -13.01
N HIS A 80 -14.86 14.45 -12.61
CA HIS A 80 -15.87 13.59 -13.22
C HIS A 80 -17.30 14.03 -12.91
N ILE A 81 -17.58 14.54 -11.71
CA ILE A 81 -18.90 15.11 -11.38
C ILE A 81 -19.21 16.31 -12.28
N VAL A 82 -18.25 17.23 -12.46
CA VAL A 82 -18.39 18.38 -13.36
C VAL A 82 -18.57 17.93 -14.81
N ASN A 83 -17.78 16.95 -15.26
CA ASN A 83 -17.92 16.39 -16.60
C ASN A 83 -19.30 15.75 -16.82
N PHE A 84 -19.79 14.96 -15.86
CA PHE A 84 -21.11 14.33 -15.97
C PHE A 84 -22.24 15.35 -15.95
N TYR A 85 -22.10 16.45 -15.20
CA TYR A 85 -23.02 17.58 -15.28
C TYR A 85 -23.04 18.18 -16.69
N HIS A 86 -21.88 18.54 -17.25
CA HIS A 86 -21.80 19.11 -18.60
C HIS A 86 -22.36 18.14 -19.66
N VAL A 87 -21.92 16.88 -19.65
CA VAL A 87 -22.40 15.84 -20.58
C VAL A 87 -23.91 15.66 -20.49
N SER A 88 -24.50 15.72 -19.29
CA SER A 88 -25.95 15.61 -19.11
C SER A 88 -26.72 16.83 -19.64
N THR A 89 -26.06 17.98 -19.83
CA THR A 89 -26.70 19.20 -20.39
C THR A 89 -26.63 19.25 -21.92
N GLN A 90 -25.67 18.56 -22.54
CA GLN A 90 -25.45 18.55 -24.00
C GLN A 90 -26.63 17.90 -24.78
N PRO A 91 -26.80 18.23 -26.07
CA PRO A 91 -27.78 17.59 -26.94
C PRO A 91 -27.42 16.12 -27.24
N ILE A 92 -28.43 15.31 -27.55
CA ILE A 92 -28.32 13.85 -27.75
C ILE A 92 -27.36 13.49 -28.92
N GLU A 93 -27.26 14.35 -29.92
CA GLU A 93 -26.36 14.16 -31.06
C GLU A 93 -24.88 14.15 -30.61
N ASN A 94 -24.48 15.09 -29.76
CA ASN A 94 -23.12 15.16 -29.21
C ASN A 94 -22.80 13.94 -28.31
N LEU A 95 -23.81 13.42 -27.61
CA LEU A 95 -23.68 12.24 -26.75
C LEU A 95 -23.40 10.96 -27.56
N LYS A 96 -23.99 10.82 -28.75
CA LYS A 96 -23.73 9.69 -29.66
C LYS A 96 -22.28 9.69 -30.18
N CYS A 97 -21.66 10.86 -30.30
CA CYS A 97 -20.27 10.99 -30.73
C CYS A 97 -19.25 10.80 -29.59
N LEU A 98 -19.67 10.86 -28.32
CA LEU A 98 -18.78 10.79 -27.16
C LEU A 98 -18.18 9.39 -26.95
N THR A 99 -18.97 8.34 -27.12
CA THR A 99 -18.50 6.95 -27.05
C THR A 99 -19.35 6.02 -27.89
N ASN A 100 -18.71 5.18 -28.68
CA ASN A 100 -19.38 4.14 -29.47
C ASN A 100 -19.84 2.95 -28.60
N GLU A 101 -19.41 2.89 -27.34
CA GLU A 101 -19.66 1.78 -26.42
C GLU A 101 -21.02 1.90 -25.70
N ILE A 102 -21.63 3.11 -25.67
CA ILE A 102 -22.90 3.35 -25.00
C ILE A 102 -23.93 3.76 -26.05
N ARG A 103 -24.90 2.88 -26.31
CA ARG A 103 -26.03 3.17 -27.20
C ARG A 103 -27.21 3.65 -26.39
N PHE A 104 -27.67 4.86 -26.68
CA PHE A 104 -28.90 5.42 -26.12
C PHE A 104 -30.06 5.18 -27.10
N ASN A 105 -31.25 4.92 -26.56
CA ASN A 105 -32.48 5.04 -27.35
C ASN A 105 -32.65 6.50 -27.77
N SER A 106 -33.21 6.73 -28.96
CA SER A 106 -33.25 8.04 -29.64
C SER A 106 -33.79 9.19 -28.77
N ASP A 107 -34.72 8.91 -27.87
CA ASP A 107 -35.42 9.91 -27.05
C ASP A 107 -34.92 9.97 -25.59
N TYR A 108 -33.93 9.13 -25.22
CA TYR A 108 -33.45 9.06 -23.84
C TYR A 108 -32.27 10.01 -23.61
N LYS A 109 -32.48 11.03 -22.76
CA LYS A 109 -31.42 11.93 -22.30
C LYS A 109 -30.82 11.43 -20.97
N PRO A 110 -29.58 10.91 -20.95
CA PRO A 110 -28.97 10.40 -19.74
C PRO A 110 -28.64 11.54 -18.76
N GLY A 111 -29.24 11.49 -17.57
CA GLY A 111 -28.89 12.39 -16.48
C GLY A 111 -27.64 11.96 -15.71
N ILE A 112 -27.22 12.76 -14.73
CA ILE A 112 -26.04 12.49 -13.90
C ILE A 112 -26.12 11.14 -13.18
N SER A 113 -27.33 10.75 -12.74
CA SER A 113 -27.56 9.45 -12.11
C SER A 113 -27.25 8.28 -13.02
N PHE A 114 -27.52 8.40 -14.33
CA PHE A 114 -27.16 7.37 -15.31
C PHE A 114 -25.63 7.24 -15.36
N TRP A 115 -24.92 8.36 -15.51
CA TRP A 115 -23.45 8.36 -15.60
C TRP A 115 -22.77 7.82 -14.35
N LEU A 116 -23.29 8.12 -13.16
CA LEU A 116 -22.73 7.65 -11.89
C LEU A 116 -23.08 6.19 -11.57
N PHE A 117 -24.30 5.75 -11.82
CA PHE A 117 -24.81 4.48 -11.27
C PHE A 117 -25.21 3.44 -12.32
N GLN A 118 -25.19 3.77 -13.60
CA GLN A 118 -25.55 2.85 -14.68
C GLN A 118 -24.43 2.65 -15.70
N THR A 119 -23.27 3.31 -15.53
CA THR A 119 -22.08 3.06 -16.34
C THR A 119 -21.02 2.30 -15.55
N ILE A 120 -20.22 1.48 -16.25
CA ILE A 120 -19.10 0.75 -15.63
C ILE A 120 -18.15 1.73 -14.94
N THR A 121 -17.75 2.82 -15.63
CA THR A 121 -16.85 3.83 -15.06
C THR A 121 -17.45 4.52 -13.84
N GLY A 122 -18.75 4.86 -13.87
CA GLY A 122 -19.44 5.46 -12.73
C GLY A 122 -19.46 4.53 -11.51
N ILE A 123 -20.04 3.34 -11.65
CA ILE A 123 -20.22 2.38 -10.54
C ILE A 123 -18.86 2.02 -9.94
N THR A 124 -17.89 1.65 -10.77
CA THR A 124 -16.54 1.31 -10.30
C THR A 124 -15.85 2.50 -9.66
N GLY A 125 -16.05 3.72 -10.15
CA GLY A 125 -15.50 4.95 -9.57
C GLY A 125 -16.04 5.23 -8.17
N VAL A 126 -17.35 5.09 -7.97
CA VAL A 126 -18.00 5.23 -6.67
C VAL A 126 -17.47 4.16 -5.69
N LEU A 127 -17.41 2.90 -6.12
CA LEU A 127 -16.88 1.80 -5.29
C LEU A 127 -15.40 2.02 -4.93
N LEU A 128 -14.58 2.44 -5.89
CA LEU A 128 -13.16 2.78 -5.68
C LEU A 128 -13.00 3.88 -4.63
N PHE A 129 -13.80 4.95 -4.72
CA PHE A 129 -13.74 6.05 -3.77
C PHE A 129 -14.14 5.61 -2.36
N ILE A 130 -15.22 4.83 -2.22
CA ILE A 130 -15.67 4.28 -0.93
C ILE A 130 -14.57 3.40 -0.32
N ILE A 131 -14.00 2.46 -1.09
CA ILE A 131 -12.94 1.56 -0.61
C ILE A 131 -11.71 2.38 -0.18
N MET A 132 -11.31 3.36 -0.98
CA MET A 132 -10.18 4.24 -0.64
C MET A 132 -10.44 5.00 0.68
N CYS A 133 -11.62 5.57 0.87
CA CYS A 133 -11.98 6.24 2.12
C CYS A 133 -11.89 5.29 3.33
N ILE A 134 -12.42 4.07 3.21
CA ILE A 134 -12.31 3.05 4.27
C ILE A 134 -10.84 2.76 4.58
N ILE A 135 -10.01 2.51 3.56
CA ILE A 135 -8.58 2.23 3.74
C ILE A 135 -7.89 3.38 4.48
N VAL A 136 -8.11 4.63 4.05
CA VAL A 136 -7.45 5.82 4.62
C VAL A 136 -7.88 6.08 6.06
N VAL A 137 -9.18 5.95 6.37
CA VAL A 137 -9.72 6.16 7.72
C VAL A 137 -9.05 5.20 8.71
N PHE A 138 -9.05 3.90 8.41
CA PHE A 138 -8.44 2.91 9.31
C PHE A 138 -6.90 2.93 9.29
N ALA A 139 -6.28 3.48 8.23
CA ALA A 139 -4.84 3.73 8.20
C ALA A 139 -4.40 4.98 8.98
N HIS A 140 -5.33 5.86 9.37
CA HIS A 140 -5.02 7.07 10.12
C HIS A 140 -4.32 6.73 11.45
N PRO A 141 -3.21 7.39 11.83
CA PRO A 141 -2.39 7.01 12.99
C PRO A 141 -3.18 6.84 14.30
N THR A 142 -4.13 7.74 14.57
CA THR A 142 -4.96 7.69 15.78
C THR A 142 -5.87 6.45 15.83
N ILE A 143 -6.43 6.06 14.68
CA ILE A 143 -7.34 4.92 14.58
C ILE A 143 -6.52 3.62 14.56
N ARG A 144 -5.46 3.57 13.77
CA ARG A 144 -4.55 2.42 13.69
C ARG A 144 -3.97 2.03 15.05
N LYS A 145 -3.65 3.00 15.92
CA LYS A 145 -3.19 2.76 17.30
C LYS A 145 -4.25 2.06 18.17
N LYS A 146 -5.54 2.35 17.95
CA LYS A 146 -6.65 1.79 18.74
C LYS A 146 -7.26 0.52 18.13
N ALA A 147 -7.21 0.37 16.81
CA ALA A 147 -7.93 -0.64 16.06
C ALA A 147 -7.03 -1.34 15.01
N TYR A 148 -5.88 -1.86 15.44
CA TYR A 148 -4.86 -2.42 14.55
C TYR A 148 -5.33 -3.63 13.73
N LYS A 149 -6.20 -4.49 14.30
CA LYS A 149 -6.80 -5.61 13.56
C LYS A 149 -7.65 -5.13 12.37
N PHE A 150 -8.45 -4.09 12.60
CA PHE A 150 -9.27 -3.49 11.55
C PHE A 150 -8.40 -2.81 10.49
N PHE A 151 -7.31 -2.14 10.89
CA PHE A 151 -6.33 -1.61 9.94
C PHE A 151 -5.90 -2.66 8.91
N TRP A 152 -5.43 -3.84 9.36
CA TRP A 152 -5.00 -4.89 8.43
C TRP A 152 -6.14 -5.43 7.56
N PHE A 153 -7.31 -5.64 8.16
CA PHE A 153 -8.48 -6.11 7.44
C PHE A 153 -8.89 -5.14 6.33
N THR A 154 -9.08 -3.87 6.65
CA THR A 154 -9.48 -2.85 5.66
C THR A 154 -8.37 -2.56 4.67
N HIS A 155 -7.11 -2.56 5.10
CA HIS A 155 -5.99 -2.28 4.18
C HIS A 155 -5.85 -3.39 3.13
N SER A 156 -6.22 -4.65 3.44
CA SER A 156 -6.25 -5.76 2.48
C SER A 156 -7.23 -5.55 1.30
N LEU A 157 -8.19 -4.63 1.43
CA LEU A 157 -9.07 -4.20 0.33
C LEU A 157 -8.31 -3.58 -0.84
N TYR A 158 -7.00 -3.31 -0.71
CA TYR A 158 -6.15 -2.91 -1.83
C TYR A 158 -6.26 -3.89 -3.00
N VAL A 159 -6.41 -5.19 -2.76
CA VAL A 159 -6.57 -6.20 -3.83
C VAL A 159 -7.80 -5.91 -4.67
N LEU A 160 -8.92 -5.65 -4.01
CA LEU A 160 -10.17 -5.27 -4.66
C LEU A 160 -10.05 -3.90 -5.36
N LEU A 161 -9.35 -2.95 -4.74
CA LEU A 161 -9.08 -1.62 -5.32
C LEU A 161 -8.32 -1.75 -6.66
N TYR A 162 -7.23 -2.52 -6.73
CA TYR A 162 -6.50 -2.70 -7.99
C TYR A 162 -7.31 -3.44 -9.06
N ALA A 163 -8.09 -4.45 -8.67
CA ALA A 163 -9.00 -5.14 -9.58
C ALA A 163 -10.04 -4.17 -10.18
N LEU A 164 -10.66 -3.33 -9.36
CA LEU A 164 -11.59 -2.31 -9.82
C LEU A 164 -10.90 -1.24 -10.67
N CYS A 165 -9.67 -0.83 -10.36
CA CYS A 165 -8.91 0.13 -11.19
C CYS A 165 -8.66 -0.40 -12.61
N LEU A 166 -8.40 -1.70 -12.78
CA LEU A 166 -8.23 -2.31 -14.10
C LEU A 166 -9.54 -2.29 -14.90
N ILE A 167 -10.70 -2.42 -14.24
CA ILE A 167 -12.02 -2.42 -14.87
C ILE A 167 -12.52 -0.99 -15.13
N HIS A 168 -12.19 -0.03 -14.27
CA HIS A 168 -12.75 1.32 -14.24
C HIS A 168 -12.63 2.08 -15.58
N GLY A 169 -11.49 1.92 -16.27
CA GLY A 169 -11.22 2.55 -17.55
C GLY A 169 -11.74 1.80 -18.78
N LEU A 170 -12.36 0.63 -18.63
CA LEU A 170 -12.71 -0.23 -19.78
C LEU A 170 -13.83 0.33 -20.65
N ALA A 171 -14.73 1.17 -20.10
CA ALA A 171 -15.80 1.80 -20.89
C ALA A 171 -15.31 2.94 -21.80
N ARG A 172 -14.01 3.26 -21.79
CA ARG A 172 -13.33 4.17 -22.73
C ARG A 172 -13.94 5.59 -22.83
N LEU A 173 -14.68 6.04 -21.82
CA LEU A 173 -15.39 7.33 -21.83
C LEU A 173 -14.52 8.54 -22.20
N THR A 174 -13.28 8.58 -21.70
CA THR A 174 -12.34 9.69 -21.94
C THR A 174 -11.15 9.30 -22.82
N GLY A 175 -11.12 8.05 -23.31
CA GLY A 175 -10.00 7.47 -24.05
C GLY A 175 -9.67 6.03 -23.65
N PRO A 176 -8.66 5.42 -24.30
CA PRO A 176 -8.29 4.02 -24.07
C PRO A 176 -7.77 3.79 -22.64
N PRO A 177 -8.00 2.60 -22.04
CA PRO A 177 -7.51 2.29 -20.69
C PRO A 177 -5.98 2.22 -20.69
N ARG A 178 -5.35 3.00 -19.80
CA ARG A 178 -3.89 3.07 -19.68
C ARG A 178 -3.33 2.53 -18.36
N PHE A 179 -4.19 2.35 -17.35
CA PHE A 179 -3.76 1.93 -16.01
C PHE A 179 -2.95 0.62 -16.02
N TRP A 180 -3.34 -0.35 -16.86
CA TRP A 180 -2.65 -1.64 -16.97
C TRP A 180 -1.15 -1.50 -17.32
N MET A 181 -0.78 -0.49 -18.12
CA MET A 181 0.62 -0.24 -18.49
C MET A 181 1.44 0.21 -17.28
N PHE A 182 0.85 1.00 -16.40
CA PHE A 182 1.47 1.43 -15.15
C PHE A 182 1.49 0.28 -14.12
N PHE A 183 0.46 -0.57 -14.12
CA PHE A 183 0.28 -1.62 -13.14
C PHE A 183 1.15 -2.86 -13.39
N ILE A 184 1.34 -3.29 -14.64
CA ILE A 184 1.89 -4.62 -14.96
C ILE A 184 3.28 -4.87 -14.35
N GLY A 185 4.22 -3.94 -14.52
CA GLY A 185 5.58 -4.08 -13.97
C GLY A 185 5.60 -4.14 -12.43
N PRO A 186 5.09 -3.11 -11.74
CA PRO A 186 4.95 -3.11 -10.28
C PRO A 186 4.15 -4.29 -9.73
N GLY A 187 3.09 -4.70 -10.41
CA GLY A 187 2.24 -5.84 -10.04
C GLY A 187 3.00 -7.16 -10.07
N ILE A 188 3.83 -7.39 -11.11
CA ILE A 188 4.71 -8.56 -11.20
C ILE A 188 5.74 -8.54 -10.07
N ILE A 189 6.45 -7.42 -9.88
CA ILE A 189 7.48 -7.28 -8.83
C ILE A 189 6.87 -7.55 -7.45
N PHE A 190 5.72 -6.95 -7.15
CA PHE A 190 5.03 -7.13 -5.88
C PHE A 190 4.58 -8.57 -5.66
N THR A 191 4.04 -9.22 -6.69
CA THR A 191 3.61 -10.62 -6.60
C THR A 191 4.80 -11.54 -6.32
N LEU A 192 5.92 -11.37 -7.04
CA LEU A 192 7.14 -12.12 -6.80
C LEU A 192 7.69 -11.87 -5.38
N ASP A 193 7.68 -10.62 -4.91
CA ASP A 193 8.10 -10.26 -3.54
C ASP A 193 7.26 -10.98 -2.48
N LYS A 194 5.94 -11.09 -2.68
CA LYS A 194 5.05 -11.84 -1.80
C LYS A 194 5.29 -13.34 -1.87
N VAL A 195 5.51 -13.91 -3.05
CA VAL A 195 5.84 -15.34 -3.20
C VAL A 195 7.15 -15.66 -2.47
N VAL A 196 8.19 -14.82 -2.62
CA VAL A 196 9.46 -14.98 -1.88
C VAL A 196 9.21 -14.86 -0.36
N SER A 197 8.41 -13.88 0.07
CA SER A 197 8.06 -13.74 1.49
C SER A 197 7.37 -14.98 2.04
N LEU A 198 6.43 -15.56 1.30
CA LEU A 198 5.69 -16.77 1.71
C LEU A 198 6.54 -18.04 1.71
N ARG A 199 7.53 -18.14 0.82
CA ARG A 199 8.47 -19.27 0.75
C ARG A 199 9.57 -19.20 1.80
N THR A 200 9.79 -18.02 2.39
CA THR A 200 10.82 -17.85 3.43
C THR A 200 10.39 -18.61 4.68
N ARG A 201 11.24 -19.53 5.15
CA ARG A 201 10.97 -20.33 6.37
C ARG A 201 11.40 -19.56 7.60
N TYR A 202 10.53 -19.51 8.60
CA TYR A 202 10.80 -18.91 9.90
C TYR A 202 11.46 -19.92 10.84
N ILE A 203 12.48 -19.50 11.58
CA ILE A 203 13.19 -20.35 12.54
C ILE A 203 12.75 -19.94 13.95
N PRO A 204 12.11 -20.82 14.73
CA PRO A 204 11.88 -20.53 16.15
C PRO A 204 13.24 -20.48 16.86
N LEU A 205 13.50 -19.43 17.64
CA LEU A 205 14.73 -19.33 18.44
C LEU A 205 14.38 -19.12 19.90
N ASP A 206 14.96 -19.94 20.75
CA ASP A 206 14.80 -19.77 22.18
C ASP A 206 15.61 -18.56 22.66
N VAL A 207 14.94 -17.72 23.45
CA VAL A 207 15.55 -16.60 24.17
C VAL A 207 16.08 -17.13 25.48
N PHE A 208 17.37 -16.94 25.72
CA PHE A 208 18.02 -17.41 26.95
C PHE A 208 18.36 -16.29 27.92
N GLU A 209 18.41 -15.03 27.48
CA GLU A 209 18.74 -13.88 28.33
C GLU A 209 17.95 -12.65 27.88
N THR A 210 17.35 -11.93 28.84
CA THR A 210 16.76 -10.61 28.60
C THR A 210 17.07 -9.65 29.73
N ASP A 211 17.64 -8.51 29.37
CA ASP A 211 18.00 -7.45 30.32
C ASP A 211 17.19 -6.18 30.02
N LEU A 212 16.69 -5.54 31.08
CA LEU A 212 16.12 -4.19 31.03
C LEU A 212 17.25 -3.19 31.28
N LEU A 213 17.56 -2.39 30.27
CA LEU A 213 18.58 -1.35 30.30
C LEU A 213 17.96 0.03 30.57
N PRO A 214 18.76 1.01 31.05
CA PRO A 214 18.29 2.38 31.19
C PRO A 214 17.74 2.97 29.89
N SER A 215 16.84 3.96 29.99
CA SER A 215 16.16 4.61 28.86
C SER A 215 15.17 3.72 28.09
N ASP A 216 14.50 2.81 28.79
CA ASP A 216 13.45 1.94 28.25
C ASP A 216 13.90 1.11 27.03
N VAL A 217 15.08 0.50 27.18
CA VAL A 217 15.65 -0.40 26.18
C VAL A 217 15.67 -1.82 26.75
N ILE A 218 15.10 -2.78 26.02
CA ILE A 218 15.31 -4.21 26.32
C ILE A 218 16.43 -4.73 25.43
N LYS A 219 17.38 -5.43 26.06
CA LYS A 219 18.34 -6.28 25.39
C LYS A 219 17.83 -7.72 25.42
N ILE A 220 17.72 -8.34 24.24
CA ILE A 220 17.33 -9.75 24.10
C ILE A 220 18.51 -10.50 23.49
N LYS A 221 18.87 -11.66 24.07
CA LYS A 221 19.80 -12.62 23.46
C LYS A 221 19.08 -13.91 23.07
N PHE A 222 19.43 -14.40 21.89
CA PHE A 222 18.86 -15.60 21.27
C PHE A 222 19.99 -16.56 20.89
N TYR A 223 19.69 -17.85 20.89
CA TYR A 223 20.62 -18.85 20.35
C TYR A 223 20.91 -18.57 18.87
N ARG A 224 22.18 -18.68 18.48
CA ARG A 224 22.59 -18.57 17.09
C ARG A 224 22.40 -19.92 16.38
N PRO A 225 21.65 -19.99 15.27
CA PRO A 225 21.58 -21.21 14.48
C PRO A 225 22.96 -21.60 13.92
N PRO A 226 23.32 -22.90 13.87
CA PRO A 226 24.66 -23.34 13.48
C PRO A 226 25.13 -22.87 12.11
N ASN A 227 24.20 -22.73 11.16
CA ASN A 227 24.50 -22.34 9.78
C ASN A 227 24.26 -20.85 9.50
N LEU A 228 24.01 -20.06 10.54
CA LEU A 228 23.74 -18.64 10.38
C LEU A 228 25.04 -17.84 10.26
N LYS A 229 25.27 -17.30 9.06
CA LYS A 229 26.30 -16.29 8.79
C LYS A 229 25.62 -14.94 8.63
N TYR A 230 26.14 -13.91 9.27
CA TYR A 230 25.63 -12.55 9.14
C TYR A 230 26.80 -11.56 9.20
N LEU A 231 26.60 -10.36 8.67
CA LEU A 231 27.56 -9.26 8.67
C LEU A 231 27.18 -8.21 9.71
N SER A 232 28.17 -7.45 10.19
CA SER A 232 27.93 -6.35 11.11
C SER A 232 26.95 -5.33 10.49
N GLY A 233 25.99 -4.87 11.28
CA GLY A 233 24.96 -3.93 10.84
C GLY A 233 23.75 -4.56 10.12
N GLN A 234 23.74 -5.89 9.91
CA GLN A 234 22.54 -6.56 9.43
C GLN A 234 21.43 -6.56 10.50
N TRP A 235 20.19 -6.72 10.04
CA TRP A 235 19.00 -6.73 10.88
C TRP A 235 18.20 -8.00 10.67
N VAL A 236 17.42 -8.37 11.68
CA VAL A 236 16.53 -9.54 11.69
C VAL A 236 15.10 -9.09 11.88
N ARG A 237 14.14 -9.92 11.50
CA ARG A 237 12.75 -9.71 11.87
C ARG A 237 12.42 -10.57 13.09
N LEU A 238 11.76 -10.00 14.07
CA LEU A 238 11.33 -10.71 15.27
C LEU A 238 9.81 -10.70 15.34
N THR A 239 9.24 -11.82 15.76
CA THR A 239 7.83 -11.91 16.17
C THR A 239 7.77 -12.55 17.56
N CYS A 240 6.85 -12.06 18.39
CA CYS A 240 6.60 -12.66 19.70
C CYS A 240 5.31 -13.49 19.62
N THR A 241 5.48 -14.81 19.55
CA THR A 241 4.36 -15.75 19.41
C THR A 241 3.44 -15.77 20.62
N ALA A 242 3.92 -15.34 21.79
CA ALA A 242 3.11 -15.18 23.00
C ALA A 242 2.01 -14.09 22.88
N PHE A 243 2.16 -13.12 21.97
CA PHE A 243 1.22 -12.01 21.82
C PHE A 243 0.54 -11.97 20.45
N LYS A 244 1.35 -11.98 19.38
CA LYS A 244 0.87 -11.88 18.00
C LYS A 244 1.76 -12.70 17.08
N ASP A 245 1.24 -13.84 16.64
CA ASP A 245 1.92 -14.81 15.78
C ASP A 245 2.29 -14.29 14.37
N ARG A 246 1.65 -13.20 13.92
CA ARG A 246 1.76 -12.69 12.53
C ARG A 246 2.33 -11.28 12.40
N GLU A 247 2.83 -10.69 13.48
CA GLU A 247 3.42 -9.34 13.44
C GLU A 247 4.95 -9.39 13.51
N PHE A 248 5.61 -9.04 12.42
CA PHE A 248 7.07 -9.04 12.31
C PHE A 248 7.63 -7.63 12.36
N HIS A 249 8.59 -7.41 13.24
CA HIS A 249 9.29 -6.13 13.41
C HIS A 249 10.78 -6.31 13.11
N SER A 250 11.37 -5.38 12.34
CA SER A 250 12.80 -5.42 12.00
C SER A 250 13.64 -4.77 13.12
N PHE A 251 14.67 -5.47 13.58
CA PHE A 251 15.63 -4.99 14.57
C PHE A 251 17.06 -5.27 14.14
N THR A 252 17.95 -4.30 14.31
CA THR A 252 19.38 -4.48 14.02
C THR A 252 20.01 -5.47 15.00
N LEU A 253 20.86 -6.36 14.48
CA LEU A 253 21.69 -7.22 15.31
C LEU A 253 22.79 -6.37 15.94
N THR A 254 22.83 -6.38 17.27
CA THR A 254 23.86 -5.68 18.06
C THR A 254 25.01 -6.60 18.46
N SER A 255 24.84 -7.92 18.32
CA SER A 255 25.91 -8.90 18.50
C SER A 255 26.90 -8.87 17.35
N ALA A 256 28.16 -9.17 17.61
CA ALA A 256 29.18 -9.24 16.58
C ALA A 256 29.17 -10.60 15.85
N PRO A 257 29.50 -10.67 14.54
CA PRO A 257 29.42 -11.90 13.74
C PRO A 257 30.23 -13.11 14.23
N HIS A 258 31.16 -12.91 15.17
CA HIS A 258 31.98 -13.96 15.78
C HIS A 258 31.41 -14.47 17.10
N GLU A 259 30.36 -13.84 17.64
CA GLU A 259 29.71 -14.28 18.87
C GLU A 259 28.82 -15.51 18.62
N ASN A 260 28.74 -16.39 19.63
CA ASN A 260 27.94 -17.62 19.58
C ASN A 260 26.44 -17.40 19.86
N PHE A 261 26.04 -16.14 20.04
CA PHE A 261 24.67 -15.73 20.27
C PHE A 261 24.31 -14.58 19.35
N LEU A 262 23.01 -14.35 19.21
CA LEU A 262 22.50 -13.15 18.58
C LEU A 262 21.94 -12.21 19.64
N SER A 263 22.08 -10.90 19.46
CA SER A 263 21.44 -9.93 20.35
C SER A 263 20.80 -8.77 19.59
N CYS A 264 19.71 -8.25 20.16
CA CYS A 264 19.04 -7.02 19.70
C CYS A 264 18.78 -6.09 20.88
N HIS A 265 18.93 -4.78 20.65
CA HIS A 265 18.52 -3.74 21.58
C HIS A 265 17.27 -3.05 21.04
N ILE A 266 16.19 -3.15 21.80
CA ILE A 266 14.85 -2.77 21.39
C ILE A 266 14.38 -1.63 22.28
N LYS A 267 14.20 -0.44 21.69
CA LYS A 267 13.68 0.73 22.40
C LYS A 267 12.16 0.72 22.42
N ALA A 268 11.58 1.03 23.57
CA ALA A 268 10.16 1.29 23.78
C ALA A 268 9.69 2.54 23.00
N GLN A 269 9.49 2.44 21.68
CA GLN A 269 9.01 3.57 20.86
C GLN A 269 7.62 3.34 20.26
N GLU A 270 7.14 2.09 20.22
CA GLU A 270 5.80 1.78 19.74
C GLU A 270 4.91 1.26 20.89
N PRO A 271 3.61 1.65 20.94
CA PRO A 271 2.69 1.24 22.00
C PRO A 271 2.60 -0.28 22.22
N HIS A 272 2.73 -1.06 21.14
CA HIS A 272 2.70 -2.53 21.22
C HIS A 272 4.00 -3.12 21.80
N LEU A 273 5.13 -2.43 21.62
CA LEU A 273 6.43 -2.86 22.13
C LEU A 273 6.58 -2.46 23.59
N GLU A 274 6.08 -1.28 23.98
CA GLU A 274 5.85 -0.90 25.37
C GLU A 274 4.99 -1.92 26.10
N GLU A 275 3.94 -2.46 25.48
CA GLU A 275 3.12 -3.49 26.12
C GLU A 275 3.89 -4.81 26.31
N LEU A 276 4.76 -5.19 25.37
CA LEU A 276 5.72 -6.30 25.50
C LEU A 276 6.69 -6.06 26.67
N LEU A 277 7.24 -4.85 26.78
CA LEU A 277 8.16 -4.40 27.83
C LEU A 277 7.51 -4.40 29.22
N VAL A 278 6.30 -3.83 29.32
CA VAL A 278 5.57 -3.64 30.58
C VAL A 278 5.02 -4.96 31.11
N LYS A 279 4.54 -5.87 30.25
CA LYS A 279 4.01 -7.17 30.70
C LYS A 279 5.07 -8.24 30.91
N LYS A 280 6.24 -8.17 30.26
CA LYS A 280 7.36 -9.06 30.63
C LYS A 280 7.95 -8.71 32.00
N ARG A 281 7.72 -7.49 32.49
CA ARG A 281 7.94 -7.12 33.91
C ARG A 281 7.03 -7.89 34.87
N ILE A 282 5.95 -8.52 34.37
CA ILE A 282 4.90 -9.20 35.16
C ILE A 282 5.03 -10.73 35.10
N THR A 283 5.67 -11.30 34.08
CA THR A 283 5.83 -12.76 33.95
C THR A 283 7.28 -13.17 33.71
N GLU A 284 7.89 -13.77 34.74
CA GLU A 284 9.12 -14.57 34.67
C GLU A 284 8.95 -15.87 33.86
N GLU A 285 7.80 -16.10 33.22
CA GLU A 285 7.54 -17.32 32.46
C GLU A 285 7.83 -17.17 30.95
N GLN A 286 8.93 -17.80 30.53
CA GLN A 286 9.10 -18.52 29.26
C GLN A 286 8.25 -18.06 28.04
N GLY A 287 8.45 -16.81 27.60
CA GLY A 287 7.99 -16.41 26.28
C GLY A 287 8.88 -17.04 25.19
N LYS A 288 8.37 -18.04 24.46
CA LYS A 288 9.01 -18.49 23.21
C LYS A 288 8.96 -17.32 22.22
N PHE A 289 10.10 -16.86 21.73
CA PHE A 289 10.16 -15.92 20.62
C PHE A 289 10.41 -16.71 19.33
N SER A 290 9.81 -16.29 18.23
CA SER A 290 10.17 -16.83 16.92
C SER A 290 10.87 -15.74 16.15
N VAL A 291 12.06 -16.05 15.64
CA VAL A 291 12.95 -15.06 15.05
C VAL A 291 13.07 -15.36 13.57
N ASP A 292 12.60 -14.43 12.76
CA ASP A 292 12.87 -14.39 11.33
C ASP A 292 14.31 -13.90 11.12
N LEU A 293 15.23 -14.86 11.14
CA LEU A 293 16.58 -14.69 10.64
C LEU A 293 16.56 -14.80 9.13
N LYS A 294 16.38 -13.65 8.48
CA LYS A 294 16.67 -13.53 7.06
C LYS A 294 18.17 -13.24 6.89
N VAL A 295 18.94 -14.28 6.58
CA VAL A 295 20.29 -14.14 6.01
C VAL A 295 20.20 -13.74 4.55
#